data_AF-A0A1Q5UC36-F1
#
_entry.id   AF-A0A1Q5UC36-F1
#
_cell.length_a   1.000
_cell.length_b   1.000
_cell.length_c   1.000
_cell.angle_alpha   90.00
_cell.angle_beta   90.00
_cell.angle_gamma   90.00
#
_symmetry.space_group_name_H-M   'P 1'
#
loop_
_entity.id
_entity.type
_entity.pdbx_description
1 polymer ?
#
loop_
_entity_poly.entity_id
_entity_poly.type
_entity_poly.pdbx_seq_one_letter_code
_entity_poly.pdbx_strand_id
1 'polypeptide(L)'
;MSYDLHGKWDLGNQWTGEYLNPHTNLTEIGKALDLLWRNKIDSSKVVMGLAFYARAYTLADPSCVKPGCIFASGANQGNCSREVGILLNSEIDQIIADHQLSTTFYEDAAA
;
A
#
# COMPACT_ATOMS: atom_id res chain seq x y z
N MET A 1 -9.65 3.44 9.05
CA MET A 1 -8.34 4.06 8.72
C MET A 1 -8.13 3.85 7.23
N SER A 2 -7.68 4.86 6.50
CA SER A 2 -7.64 4.89 5.02
C SER A 2 -6.28 4.43 4.45
N TYR A 3 -5.73 3.38 5.04
CA TYR A 3 -4.46 2.74 4.69
C TYR A 3 -4.48 1.29 5.19
N ASP A 4 -3.43 0.52 4.89
CA ASP A 4 -3.37 -0.92 5.19
C ASP A 4 -4.46 -1.73 4.49
N LEU A 5 -4.84 -1.32 3.28
CA LEU A 5 -5.80 -2.11 2.48
C LEU A 5 -5.17 -3.42 2.01
N HIS A 6 -3.89 -3.36 1.66
CA HIS A 6 -3.11 -4.49 1.17
C HIS A 6 -1.78 -4.58 1.90
N GLY A 7 -1.28 -5.81 2.07
CA GLY A 7 -0.05 -6.10 2.79
C GLY A 7 0.42 -7.53 2.62
N LYS A 8 1.53 -7.89 3.27
CA LYS A 8 2.11 -9.24 3.21
C LYS A 8 1.14 -10.37 3.61
N TRP A 9 0.09 -10.04 4.37
CA TRP A 9 -0.97 -10.97 4.77
C TRP A 9 -1.86 -11.43 3.61
N ASP A 10 -1.77 -10.78 2.45
CA ASP A 10 -2.48 -11.22 1.25
C ASP A 10 -1.84 -12.48 0.62
N LEU A 11 -0.66 -12.90 1.10
CA LEU A 11 0.02 -14.11 0.63
C LEU A 11 -0.83 -15.37 0.85
N GLY A 12 -1.26 -16.00 -0.25
CA GLY A 12 -2.11 -17.20 -0.19
C GLY A 12 -3.54 -16.93 0.28
N ASN A 13 -3.96 -15.66 0.36
CA ASN A 13 -5.33 -15.30 0.69
C ASN A 13 -6.22 -15.46 -0.54
N GLN A 14 -7.20 -16.36 -0.48
CA GLN A 14 -8.10 -16.65 -1.60
C GLN A 14 -8.97 -15.47 -2.08
N TRP A 15 -9.16 -14.44 -1.24
CA TRP A 15 -10.04 -13.30 -1.54
C TRP A 15 -9.30 -12.10 -2.10
N THR A 16 -8.12 -11.81 -1.54
CA THR A 16 -7.30 -10.65 -1.93
C THR A 16 -6.20 -11.02 -2.91
N GLY A 17 -5.59 -12.20 -2.74
CA GLY A 17 -4.48 -12.71 -3.55
C GLY A 17 -3.17 -11.96 -3.32
N GLU A 18 -2.05 -12.63 -3.54
CA GLU A 18 -0.69 -12.09 -3.39
C GLU A 18 -0.26 -11.10 -4.48
N TYR A 19 -1.14 -10.16 -4.82
CA TYR A 19 -0.89 -9.14 -5.83
C TYR A 19 -0.22 -7.90 -5.23
N LEU A 20 0.56 -7.19 -6.05
CA LEU A 20 1.13 -5.87 -5.74
C LEU A 20 0.06 -4.77 -5.72
N ASN A 21 -0.98 -4.98 -4.94
CA ASN A 21 -2.03 -3.99 -4.75
C ASN A 21 -1.53 -2.86 -3.84
N PRO A 22 -2.05 -1.64 -4.04
CA PRO A 22 -1.52 -0.47 -3.35
C PRO A 22 -1.90 -0.47 -1.87
N HIS A 23 -0.98 0.00 -1.01
CA HIS A 23 -1.22 0.18 0.42
C HIS A 23 -2.44 1.09 0.73
N THR A 24 -2.75 1.99 -0.20
CA THR A 24 -3.89 2.93 -0.22
C THR A 24 -4.53 2.93 -1.61
N ASN A 25 -5.86 2.82 -1.68
CA ASN A 25 -6.62 2.79 -2.93
C ASN A 25 -7.85 3.68 -2.77
N LEU A 26 -7.97 4.77 -3.53
CA LEU A 26 -9.05 5.75 -3.34
C LEU A 26 -10.42 5.16 -3.67
N THR A 27 -10.53 4.32 -4.69
CA THR A 27 -11.76 3.58 -5.00
C THR A 27 -12.22 2.71 -3.82
N GLU A 28 -11.32 2.00 -3.15
CA GLU A 28 -11.67 1.17 -1.99
C GLU A 28 -11.96 2.00 -0.73
N ILE A 29 -11.19 3.07 -0.51
CA ILE A 29 -11.44 4.03 0.58
C ILE A 29 -12.82 4.67 0.40
N GLY A 30 -13.19 5.06 -0.82
CA GLY A 30 -14.51 5.58 -1.15
C GLY A 30 -15.63 4.60 -0.80
N LYS A 31 -15.49 3.33 -1.20
CA LYS A 31 -16.43 2.25 -0.84
C LYS A 31 -16.52 2.02 0.67
N ALA A 32 -15.41 2.15 1.40
CA ALA A 32 -15.42 2.04 2.86
C ALA A 32 -16.13 3.23 3.53
N LEU A 33 -15.89 4.45 3.05
CA LEU A 33 -16.54 5.67 3.55
C LEU A 33 -18.04 5.70 3.25
N ASP A 34 -18.47 5.10 2.13
CA ASP A 34 -19.88 4.92 1.78
C ASP A 34 -20.71 4.27 2.91
N LEU A 35 -20.10 3.38 3.70
CA LEU A 35 -20.77 2.78 4.86
C LEU A 35 -21.12 3.82 5.93
N LEU A 36 -20.28 4.84 6.12
CA LEU A 36 -20.54 5.95 7.04
C LEU A 36 -21.66 6.85 6.51
N TRP A 37 -21.62 7.16 5.21
CA TRP A 37 -22.60 8.04 4.56
C TRP A 37 -24.00 7.42 4.53
N ARG A 38 -24.09 6.10 4.28
CA ARG A 38 -25.36 5.35 4.36
C ARG A 38 -25.98 5.38 5.76
N ASN A 39 -25.16 5.55 6.79
CA ASN A 39 -25.59 5.70 8.18
C ASN A 39 -25.72 7.16 8.63
N LYS A 40 -25.70 8.12 7.68
CA LYS A 40 -25.87 9.56 7.93
C LYS A 40 -24.86 10.14 8.92
N ILE A 41 -23.65 9.58 8.95
CA ILE A 41 -22.54 10.18 9.68
C ILE A 41 -22.12 11.46 8.95
N ASP A 42 -22.02 12.56 9.69
CA ASP A 42 -21.56 13.83 9.16
C ASP A 42 -20.06 13.74 8.80
N SER A 43 -19.69 14.17 7.60
CA SER A 43 -18.31 14.12 7.12
C SER A 43 -17.36 14.99 7.95
N SER A 44 -17.85 16.05 8.59
CA SER A 44 -17.05 16.87 9.52
C SER A 44 -16.58 16.10 10.75
N LYS A 45 -17.17 14.93 11.04
CA LYS A 45 -16.79 14.04 12.13
C LYS A 45 -15.83 12.93 11.70
N VAL A 46 -15.45 12.88 10.42
CA VAL A 46 -14.59 11.84 9.87
C VAL A 46 -13.22 12.42 9.60
N VAL A 47 -12.20 11.90 10.29
CA VAL A 47 -10.80 12.25 10.06
C VAL A 47 -10.17 11.18 9.18
N MET A 48 -9.68 11.57 8.00
CA MET A 48 -8.98 10.65 7.11
C MET A 48 -7.56 10.42 7.61
N GLY A 49 -7.16 9.15 7.65
CA GLY A 49 -5.82 8.76 8.04
C GLY A 49 -4.85 8.93 6.87
N LEU A 50 -3.69 9.51 7.14
CA LEU A 50 -2.56 9.54 6.19
C LEU A 50 -1.47 8.62 6.72
N ALA A 51 -0.98 7.72 5.88
CA ALA A 51 0.12 6.83 6.23
C ALA A 51 1.46 7.54 6.00
N PHE A 52 2.34 7.46 7.00
CA PHE A 52 3.73 7.93 6.93
C PHE A 52 4.71 6.77 6.71
N TYR A 53 4.21 5.69 6.14
CA TYR A 53 4.92 4.48 5.77
C TYR A 53 4.23 3.84 4.57
N ALA A 54 4.87 2.84 3.97
CA ALA A 54 4.29 2.03 2.92
C ALA A 54 4.43 0.53 3.22
N ARG A 55 3.61 -0.26 2.54
CA ARG A 55 3.75 -1.71 2.46
C ARG A 55 4.64 -2.04 1.27
N ALA A 56 5.71 -2.78 1.53
CA ALA A 56 6.72 -3.11 0.54
C ALA A 56 6.83 -4.64 0.37
N TYR A 57 7.19 -5.07 -0.83
CA TYR A 57 7.15 -6.47 -1.23
C TYR A 57 8.44 -6.91 -1.93
N THR A 58 8.72 -8.21 -1.84
CA THR A 58 9.66 -8.89 -2.73
C THR A 58 8.88 -9.58 -3.83
N LEU A 59 9.18 -9.23 -5.08
CA LEU A 59 8.50 -9.74 -6.27
C LEU A 59 8.74 -11.24 -6.45
N ALA A 60 7.71 -11.96 -6.92
CA ALA A 60 7.89 -13.35 -7.35
C ALA A 60 8.64 -13.45 -8.68
N ASP A 61 8.34 -12.53 -9.60
CA ASP A 61 9.06 -12.34 -10.85
C ASP A 61 9.69 -10.93 -10.87
N PRO A 62 11.03 -10.79 -10.83
CA PRO A 62 11.70 -9.50 -10.88
C PRO A 62 11.37 -8.65 -12.12
N SER A 63 10.86 -9.25 -13.20
CA SER A 63 10.44 -8.54 -14.40
C SER A 63 9.03 -7.93 -14.30
N CYS A 64 8.22 -8.36 -13.33
CA CYS A 64 6.85 -7.91 -13.13
C CYS A 64 6.74 -6.93 -11.95
N VAL A 65 6.84 -5.63 -12.23
CA VAL A 65 6.94 -4.54 -11.23
C VAL A 65 5.68 -3.68 -11.11
N LYS A 66 4.57 -4.08 -11.74
CA LYS A 66 3.33 -3.27 -11.84
C LYS A 66 2.24 -3.80 -10.89
N PRO A 67 1.24 -2.98 -10.54
CA PRO A 67 0.04 -3.48 -9.85
C PRO A 67 -0.55 -4.71 -10.55
N GLY A 68 -1.03 -5.67 -9.75
CA GLY A 68 -1.50 -6.97 -10.24
C GLY A 68 -0.42 -8.03 -10.51
N CYS A 69 0.87 -7.66 -10.51
CA CYS A 69 1.95 -8.65 -10.43
C CYS A 69 1.94 -9.37 -9.09
N ILE A 70 2.54 -10.56 -9.03
CA ILE A 70 2.58 -11.38 -7.81
C ILE A 70 3.83 -11.08 -6.98
N PHE A 71 3.67 -11.01 -5.66
CA PHE A 71 4.77 -10.97 -4.71
C PHE A 71 5.04 -12.36 -4.08
N ALA A 72 6.30 -12.62 -3.76
CA ALA A 72 6.72 -13.85 -3.07
C ALA A 72 6.74 -13.69 -1.54
N SER A 73 7.01 -12.48 -1.04
CA SER A 73 7.02 -12.17 0.38
C SER A 73 6.95 -10.65 0.63
N GLY A 74 6.85 -10.24 1.89
CA GLY A 74 7.10 -8.85 2.27
C GLY A 74 8.57 -8.47 2.05
N ALA A 75 8.84 -7.21 1.71
CA ALA A 75 10.22 -6.73 1.53
C ALA A 75 11.04 -6.89 2.81
N ASN A 76 12.37 -6.92 2.66
CA ASN A 76 13.30 -6.88 3.78
C ASN A 76 12.97 -5.70 4.71
N GLN A 77 13.16 -5.90 6.00
CA GLN A 77 12.95 -4.85 6.98
C GLN A 77 13.86 -3.65 6.72
N GLY A 78 13.34 -2.45 6.93
CA GLY A 78 14.13 -1.22 6.93
C GLY A 78 15.06 -1.13 8.14
N ASN A 79 16.10 -0.32 8.04
CA ASN A 79 17.06 -0.08 9.14
C ASN A 79 16.39 0.59 10.36
N CYS A 80 15.40 1.44 10.10
CA CYS A 80 14.64 2.18 11.09
C CYS A 80 13.31 1.49 11.40
N SER A 81 12.55 1.05 10.38
CA SER A 81 11.24 0.39 10.60
C SER A 81 11.38 -0.94 11.33
N ARG A 82 12.43 -1.71 11.03
CA ARG A 82 12.74 -3.03 11.61
C ARG A 82 11.58 -4.03 11.55
N GLU A 83 10.73 -3.90 10.54
CA GLU A 83 9.61 -4.80 10.30
C GLU A 83 9.57 -5.23 8.82
N VAL A 84 9.50 -6.53 8.58
CA VAL A 84 9.41 -7.10 7.23
C VAL A 84 8.12 -6.64 6.55
N GLY A 85 8.27 -6.06 5.36
CA GLY A 85 7.19 -5.53 4.54
C GLY A 85 6.71 -4.13 4.91
N ILE A 86 7.42 -3.41 5.79
CA ILE A 86 7.16 -2.02 6.13
C ILE A 86 8.40 -1.17 5.89
N LEU A 87 8.23 -0.06 5.19
CA LEU A 87 9.24 1.00 5.07
C LEU A 87 8.61 2.34 5.44
N LEU A 88 9.29 3.14 6.26
CA LEU A 88 8.90 4.51 6.53
C LEU A 88 9.11 5.38 5.29
N ASN A 89 8.35 6.46 5.13
CA ASN A 89 8.52 7.36 3.98
C ASN A 89 9.98 7.86 3.85
N SER A 90 10.63 8.18 4.96
CA SER A 90 12.04 8.59 4.97
C SER A 90 13.00 7.49 4.50
N GLU A 91 12.69 6.22 4.78
CA GLU A 91 13.50 5.10 4.27
C GLU A 91 13.29 4.92 2.77
N ILE A 92 12.05 5.09 2.29
CA ILE A 92 11.73 5.03 0.85
C ILE A 92 12.46 6.15 0.11
N ASP A 93 12.40 7.39 0.61
CA ASP A 93 13.09 8.54 0.02
C ASP A 93 14.61 8.29 -0.06
N GLN A 94 15.19 7.73 1.00
CA GLN A 94 16.61 7.38 1.05
C GLN A 94 16.95 6.30 0.01
N ILE A 95 16.14 5.24 -0.09
CA ILE A 95 16.33 4.16 -1.07
C ILE A 95 16.26 4.71 -2.50
N ILE A 96 15.31 5.60 -2.79
CA ILE A 96 15.18 6.25 -4.10
C ILE A 96 16.45 7.05 -4.42
N ALA A 97 16.96 7.82 -3.46
CA ALA A 97 18.16 8.64 -3.62
C ALA A 97 19.43 7.79 -3.83
N ASP A 98 19.65 6.78 -2.97
CA ASP A 98 20.85 5.93 -2.99
C ASP A 98 20.97 5.10 -4.26
N HIS A 99 19.83 4.65 -4.79
CA HIS A 99 19.78 3.77 -5.96
C HIS A 99 19.36 4.49 -7.25
N GLN A 100 19.13 5.81 -7.20
CA GLN A 100 18.70 6.62 -8.35
C GLN A 100 17.46 6.04 -9.06
N LEU A 101 16.47 5.61 -8.26
CA LEU A 101 15.30 4.92 -8.77
C LEU A 101 14.32 5.88 -9.45
N SER A 102 13.67 5.39 -10.51
CA SER A 102 12.54 6.07 -11.13
C SER A 102 11.22 5.63 -10.50
N THR A 103 10.39 6.60 -10.11
CA THR A 103 9.06 6.35 -9.57
C THR A 103 8.01 6.40 -10.66
N THR A 104 7.04 5.48 -10.63
CA THR A 104 5.87 5.53 -11.51
C THR A 104 4.66 5.97 -10.70
N PHE A 105 3.94 6.97 -11.20
CA PHE A 105 2.65 7.36 -10.65
C PHE A 105 1.54 6.62 -11.39
N TYR A 106 0.74 5.84 -10.66
CA TYR A 106 -0.39 5.10 -11.22
C TYR A 106 -1.69 5.89 -10.96
N GLU A 107 -2.11 6.70 -11.92
CA GLU A 107 -3.29 7.58 -11.81
C GLU A 107 -4.56 6.80 -11.44
N ASP A 108 -4.80 5.67 -12.10
CA ASP A 108 -6.01 4.86 -11.90
C ASP A 108 -6.06 4.17 -10.53
N ALA A 109 -4.90 3.92 -9.90
CA ALA A 109 -4.81 3.39 -8.54
C ALA A 109 -4.91 4.49 -7.47
N ALA A 110 -4.70 5.75 -7.90
CA ALA A 110 -4.78 6.94 -7.08
C ALA A 110 -6.18 7.60 -7.13
N ALA A 111 -7.14 7.07 -7.89
CA ALA A 111 -8.50 7.62 -8.09
C ALA A 111 -9.62 6.75 -7.47
#